data_AF-A0A438M642-F1
#
_entry.id   AF-A0A438M642-F1
#
_cell.length_a   1.000
_cell.length_b   1.000
_cell.length_c   1.000
_cell.angle_alpha   90.00
_cell.angle_beta   90.00
_cell.angle_gamma   90.00
#
_symmetry.space_group_name_H-M   'P 1'
#
loop_
_entity.id
_entity.type
_entity.pdbx_description
1 polymer ?
#
loop_
_entity_poly.entity_id
_entity_poly.type
_entity_poly.pdbx_seq_one_letter_code
_entity_poly.pdbx_strand_id
1 'polypeptide(L)' 'MMQVPAGRPLAPEPGALRLDVWEVETEPDVVYVYEVGTDDAAFESHINNAPAQKFGEIMNDLVEDWTMVIPFGHSVAS' A
#
# COMPACT_ATOMS: atom_id res chain seq x y z
N MET A 1 15.51 10.29 -12.37
CA MET A 1 14.90 9.18 -11.60
C MET A 1 15.62 9.12 -10.27
N MET A 2 14.98 9.61 -9.21
CA MET A 2 15.50 9.49 -7.85
C MET A 2 14.74 8.35 -7.19
N GLN A 3 15.44 7.29 -6.84
CA GLN A 3 14.86 6.14 -6.16
C GLN A 3 14.76 6.51 -4.68
N VAL A 4 13.55 6.61 -4.15
CA VAL A 4 13.32 6.79 -2.72
C VAL A 4 13.77 5.49 -2.03
N PRO A 5 14.62 5.56 -0.98
CA PRO A 5 15.10 4.35 -0.32
C PRO A 5 13.91 3.57 0.26
N ALA A 6 13.81 2.29 -0.12
CA ALA A 6 12.77 1.41 0.39
C ALA A 6 12.80 1.44 1.92
N GLY A 7 11.66 1.80 2.52
CA GLY A 7 11.43 1.64 3.96
C GLY A 7 11.73 0.21 4.40
N ARG A 8 11.93 0.01 5.71
CA ARG A 8 12.21 -1.31 6.32
C ARG A 8 11.34 -2.40 5.67
N PRO A 9 11.90 -3.57 5.27
CA PRO A 9 11.09 -4.64 4.72
C PRO A 9 10.02 -5.01 5.75
N LEU A 10 8.75 -4.94 5.37
CA LEU A 10 7.73 -5.69 6.10
C LEU A 10 8.22 -7.14 6.17
N ALA A 11 8.07 -7.79 7.33
CA ALA A 11 8.18 -9.24 7.35
C ALA A 11 7.25 -9.77 6.24
N PRO A 12 7.70 -10.68 5.36
CA PRO A 12 6.93 -11.02 4.17
C PRO A 12 5.59 -11.59 4.60
N GLU A 13 4.54 -10.79 4.44
CA GLU A 13 3.17 -11.23 4.66
C GLU A 13 2.86 -12.30 3.60
N PRO A 14 2.30 -13.46 3.98
CA PRO A 14 1.93 -14.48 3.01
C PRO A 14 1.02 -13.89 1.93
N GLY A 15 1.44 -14.00 0.67
CA GLY A 15 0.69 -13.48 -0.48
C GLY A 15 0.98 -12.02 -0.83
N ALA A 16 1.82 -11.29 -0.09
CA ALA A 16 2.26 -9.96 -0.48
C ALA A 16 3.29 -10.03 -1.64
N LEU A 17 3.00 -9.32 -2.73
CA LEU A 17 3.84 -9.23 -3.93
C LEU A 17 4.56 -7.89 -4.04
N ARG A 18 3.86 -6.79 -3.69
CA ARG A 18 4.40 -5.42 -3.72
C ARG A 18 3.84 -4.60 -2.55
N LEU A 19 4.71 -3.77 -2.00
CA LEU A 19 4.35 -2.59 -1.23
C LEU A 19 5.28 -1.47 -1.68
N ASP A 20 4.79 -0.60 -2.55
CA ASP A 20 5.55 0.54 -3.03
C ASP A 20 4.94 1.85 -2.53
N VAL A 21 5.81 2.83 -2.28
CA VAL A 21 5.43 4.20 -2.01
C VAL A 21 5.92 5.05 -3.18
N TRP A 22 5.04 5.88 -3.71
CA TRP A 22 5.32 6.73 -4.86
C TRP A 22 4.90 8.17 -4.58
N GLU A 23 5.79 9.10 -4.91
CA GLU A 23 5.58 10.55 -4.83
C GLU A 23 5.74 11.14 -6.23
N VAL A 24 4.95 12.16 -6.58
CA VAL A 24 5.04 12.85 -7.88
C VAL A 24 5.37 14.32 -7.66
N GLU A 25 6.31 14.86 -8.46
CA GLU A 25 6.76 16.26 -8.32
C GLU A 25 5.62 17.28 -8.52
N THR A 26 4.59 16.93 -9.30
CA THR A 26 3.44 17.79 -9.58
C THR A 26 2.43 17.84 -8.44
N GLU A 27 2.50 16.90 -7.49
CA GLU A 27 1.59 16.78 -6.34
C GLU A 27 2.43 16.48 -5.08
N PRO A 28 3.22 17.45 -4.61
CA PRO A 28 4.21 17.22 -3.56
C PRO A 28 3.62 16.84 -2.20
N ASP A 29 2.32 17.11 -2.00
CA ASP A 29 1.59 16.80 -0.78
C ASP A 29 0.78 15.49 -0.88
N VAL A 30 0.95 14.73 -1.97
CA VAL A 30 0.24 13.46 -2.22
C VAL A 30 1.22 12.29 -2.22
N VAL A 31 0.89 11.27 -1.45
CA VAL A 31 1.63 10.00 -1.40
C VAL A 31 0.72 8.89 -1.93
N TYR A 32 1.23 8.12 -2.89
CA TYR A 32 0.57 6.94 -3.44
C TYR A 32 1.15 5.68 -2.81
N VAL A 33 0.31 4.84 -2.25
CA VAL A 33 0.68 3.52 -1.73
C VAL A 33 0.13 2.45 -2.68
N TYR A 34 1.02 1.62 -3.22
CA TYR A 34 0.67 0.54 -4.14
C TYR A 34 0.89 -0.82 -3.47
N GLU A 35 -0.21 -1.50 -3.18
CA GLU A 35 -0.23 -2.81 -2.53
C GLU A 35 -0.72 -3.86 -3.51
N VAL A 36 0.05 -4.94 -3.68
CA VAL A 36 -0.36 -6.07 -4.52
C VAL A 36 -0.27 -7.35 -3.72
N GLY A 37 -1.41 -8.01 -3.57
CA GLY A 37 -1.53 -9.35 -3.04
C GLY A 37 -1.71 -10.40 -4.14
N THR A 38 -1.59 -11.68 -3.79
CA THR A 38 -1.92 -12.79 -4.69
C THR A 38 -3.42 -12.95 -4.92
N ASP A 39 -4.23 -12.62 -3.91
CA ASP A 39 -5.68 -12.77 -3.88
C ASP A 39 -6.30 -11.93 -2.76
N ASP A 40 -7.63 -11.92 -2.68
CA ASP A 40 -8.40 -11.19 -1.67
C ASP A 40 -8.07 -11.66 -0.25
N ALA A 41 -7.73 -12.94 -0.03
CA ALA A 41 -7.41 -13.44 1.30
C ALA A 41 -6.09 -12.87 1.83
N ALA A 42 -5.11 -12.63 0.95
CA ALA A 42 -3.89 -11.92 1.31
C ALA A 42 -4.19 -10.47 1.71
N PHE A 43 -5.08 -9.77 0.99
CA PHE A 43 -5.48 -8.41 1.34
C PHE A 43 -6.25 -8.34 2.66
N GLU A 44 -7.21 -9.24 2.88
CA GLU A 44 -7.94 -9.33 4.14
C GLU A 44 -7.00 -9.64 5.32
N SER A 45 -6.03 -10.52 5.12
CA SER A 45 -5.01 -10.78 6.14
C SER A 45 -4.13 -9.55 6.41
N HIS A 46 -3.84 -8.75 5.39
CA HIS A 46 -3.06 -7.51 5.51
C HIS A 46 -3.79 -6.49 6.38
N ILE A 47 -5.01 -6.09 6.00
CA ILE A 47 -5.75 -5.00 6.68
C ILE A 47 -6.12 -5.33 8.14
N ASN A 48 -6.19 -6.62 8.48
CA ASN A 48 -6.51 -7.07 9.83
C ASN A 48 -5.28 -7.22 10.74
N ASN A 49 -4.06 -7.00 10.22
CA ASN A 49 -2.85 -7.11 11.01
C ASN A 49 -2.54 -5.83 11.82
N ALA A 50 -1.77 -5.98 12.89
CA ALA A 50 -1.48 -4.85 13.79
C ALA A 50 -0.70 -3.70 13.12
N PRO A 51 0.31 -3.94 12.26
CA PRO A 51 0.94 -2.88 11.47
C PRO A 51 -0.01 -2.07 10.59
N ALA A 52 -0.89 -2.71 9.83
CA ALA A 52 -1.82 -2.06 8.91
C ALA A 52 -2.86 -1.22 9.66
N GLN A 53 -3.40 -1.73 10.77
CA GLN A 53 -4.27 -0.95 11.65
C GLN A 53 -3.55 0.28 12.21
N LYS A 54 -2.29 0.12 12.63
CA LYS A 54 -1.51 1.25 13.14
C LYS A 54 -1.20 2.29 12.06
N PHE A 55 -0.95 1.85 10.84
CA PHE A 55 -0.79 2.73 9.69
C PHE A 55 -2.07 3.55 9.45
N GLY A 56 -3.24 2.90 9.43
CA GLY A 56 -4.53 3.57 9.30
C GLY A 56 -4.78 4.63 10.39
N GLU A 57 -4.43 4.34 11.65
CA GLU A 57 -4.49 5.33 12.73
C GLU A 57 -3.60 6.55 12.46
N ILE A 58 -2.33 6.34 12.07
CA ILE A 58 -1.38 7.42 11.82
C ILE A 58 -1.84 8.27 10.63
N MET A 59 -2.33 7.65 9.57
CA MET A 59 -2.77 8.37 8.38
C MET A 59 -3.98 9.24 8.69
N ASN A 60 -4.96 8.77 9.46
CA ASN A 60 -6.12 9.57 9.86
C ASN A 60 -5.75 10.86 10.63
N ASP A 61 -4.62 10.88 11.33
CA ASP A 61 -4.14 12.08 12.03
C ASP A 61 -3.28 12.99 11.15
N LEU A 62 -2.66 12.43 10.10
CA LEU A 62 -1.64 13.12 9.30
C LEU A 62 -2.18 13.72 8.00
N VAL A 63 -3.11 13.03 7.33
CA VAL A 63 -3.60 13.47 6.02
C VAL A 63 -4.91 14.25 6.14
N GLU A 64 -5.10 15.21 5.23
CA GLU A 64 -6.36 15.94 5.13
C GLU A 64 -7.51 15.03 4.66
N ASP A 65 -7.21 14.10 3.75
CA ASP A 65 -8.13 13.09 3.22
C ASP A 65 -7.36 11.89 2.65
N TRP A 66 -8.02 10.74 2.52
CA TRP A 66 -7.48 9.60 1.79
C TRP A 66 -8.57 8.81 1.07
N THR A 67 -8.17 8.14 0.00
CA THR A 67 -9.05 7.24 -0.73
C THR A 67 -8.35 5.92 -0.99
N MET A 68 -9.11 4.83 -0.85
CA MET A 68 -8.65 3.51 -1.25
C MET A 68 -9.25 3.18 -2.61
N VAL A 69 -8.39 3.06 -3.61
CA VAL A 69 -8.78 2.56 -4.92
C VAL A 69 -8.36 1.10 -5.00
N ILE A 70 -9.34 0.20 -5.01
CA ILE A 70 -9.13 -1.23 -5.26
C ILE A 70 -9.50 -1.48 -6.73
N PRO A 71 -8.57 -1.38 -7.68
CA PRO A 71 -8.84 -1.82 -9.04
C PRO A 71 -8.95 -3.35 -9.02
N PHE A 72 -10.15 -3.87 -9.27
CA PHE A 72 -10.36 -5.30 -9.55
C PHE A 72 -9.73 -5.65 -10.90
N GLY A 73 -8.41 -5.76 -10.93
CA GLY A 73 -7.72 -6.43 -12.01
C GLY A 73 -7.87 -7.92 -11.80
N HIS A 74 -8.86 -8.57 -12.43
CA HIS A 74 -8.68 -9.98 -12.77
C HIS A 74 -7.34 -10.04 -13.49
N SER A 75 -6.35 -10.68 -12.87
CA SER A 75 -5.06 -10.93 -13.50
C SER A 75 -5.37 -11.67 -14.80
N VAL A 76 -5.29 -10.96 -15.92
CA VAL A 76 -5.23 -11.55 -17.26
C VAL A 76 -3.85 -12.16 -17.42
N ALA A 77 -3.56 -13.15 -16.59
CA ALA A 77 -2.55 -14.15 -16.90
C ALA A 77 -3.26 -15.21 -17.76
N SER A 78 -3.22 -15.01 -19.08
CA SER A 78 -3.36 -16.10 -20.05
C SER A 78 -2.12 -16.98 -20.05
#